data_AF-A0A356FGD0-F1
#
_entry.id   AF-A0A356FGD0-F1
#
_cell.length_a   1.000
_cell.length_b   1.000
_cell.length_c   1.000
_cell.angle_alpha   90.00
_cell.angle_beta   90.00
_cell.angle_gamma   90.00
#
_symmetry.space_group_name_H-M   'P 1'
#
loop_
_entity.id
_entity.type
_entity.pdbx_description
1 polymer ?
#
loop_
_entity_poly.entity_id
_entity_poly.type
_entity_poly.pdbx_seq_one_letter_code
_entity_poly.pdbx_strand_id
1 'polypeptide(L)'
;GFDPCDDPTYGRCATGARCAALWERSDGGLDGVDLGENIALGGIATQSSEGWGGAPGRAVDGNTDGIWGAGTTTHTNGAPSWW
;
A
#
# COMPACT_ATOMS: atom_id res chain seq x y z
N GLY A 1 -15.32 -10.35 -26.01
CA GLY A 1 -13.87 -10.58 -25.77
C GLY A 1 -13.78 -11.45 -24.54
N PHE A 2 -12.84 -12.38 -24.49
CA PHE A 2 -12.61 -13.19 -23.30
C PHE A 2 -12.07 -12.27 -22.19
N ASP A 3 -12.84 -12.09 -21.12
CA ASP A 3 -12.41 -11.40 -19.90
C ASP A 3 -11.82 -12.44 -18.94
N PRO A 4 -10.52 -12.34 -18.59
CA PRO A 4 -9.87 -13.24 -17.64
C PRO A 4 -10.51 -13.27 -16.24
N CYS A 5 -11.45 -12.36 -15.93
CA CYS A 5 -12.17 -12.31 -14.66
C CYS A 5 -13.42 -13.24 -14.62
N ASP A 6 -13.88 -13.74 -15.78
CA ASP A 6 -15.02 -14.65 -15.89
C ASP A 6 -14.63 -16.14 -15.78
N ASP A 7 -13.33 -16.47 -15.69
CA ASP A 7 -12.85 -17.85 -15.56
C ASP A 7 -12.50 -18.22 -14.11
N PRO A 8 -13.31 -19.05 -13.43
CA PRO A 8 -13.09 -19.45 -12.02
C PRO A 8 -11.85 -20.34 -11.83
N THR A 9 -11.16 -20.75 -12.90
CA THR A 9 -9.92 -21.51 -12.83
C THR A 9 -8.66 -20.65 -12.83
N TYR A 10 -8.73 -19.38 -13.26
CA TYR A 10 -7.57 -18.48 -13.34
C TYR A 10 -7.23 -17.78 -12.00
N GLY A 11 -8.17 -17.75 -11.04
CA GLY A 11 -8.02 -17.09 -9.73
C GLY A 11 -7.17 -17.83 -8.67
N ARG A 12 -6.35 -18.81 -9.05
CA ARG A 12 -5.46 -19.54 -8.13
C ARG A 12 -4.00 -19.41 -8.58
N CYS A 13 -3.22 -18.60 -7.87
CA CYS A 13 -1.77 -18.62 -8.04
C CYS A 13 -1.18 -19.93 -7.47
N ALA A 14 -0.13 -20.43 -8.12
CA ALA A 14 0.51 -21.74 -7.88
C ALA A 14 1.13 -21.96 -6.48
N THR A 15 0.97 -21.02 -5.55
CA THR A 15 1.53 -21.06 -4.18
C THR A 15 0.46 -21.03 -3.09
N GLY A 16 -0.82 -21.22 -3.44
CA GLY A 16 -1.93 -21.13 -2.48
C GLY A 16 -2.33 -19.70 -2.12
N ALA A 17 -1.69 -18.70 -2.75
CA ALA A 17 -2.20 -17.34 -2.76
C ALA A 17 -3.48 -17.29 -3.60
N ARG A 18 -4.61 -17.05 -2.93
CA ARG A 18 -5.89 -16.78 -3.57
C ARG A 18 -5.81 -15.36 -4.11
N CYS A 19 -6.01 -15.14 -5.41
CA CYS A 19 -6.43 -13.81 -5.86
C CYS A 19 -7.68 -13.48 -5.05
N ALA A 20 -7.73 -12.30 -4.43
CA ALA A 20 -8.76 -11.94 -3.46
C ALA A 20 -10.17 -12.13 -4.06
N ALA A 21 -10.74 -13.32 -3.85
CA ALA A 21 -12.14 -13.59 -4.08
C ALA A 21 -12.86 -12.97 -2.88
N LEU A 22 -13.25 -11.71 -3.04
CA LEU A 22 -14.01 -10.97 -2.07
C LEU A 22 -15.38 -11.61 -1.92
N TRP A 23 -15.60 -12.34 -0.82
CA TRP A 23 -16.86 -12.27 -0.05
C TRP A 23 -16.78 -12.96 1.32
N GLU A 24 -15.61 -13.37 1.81
CA GLU A 24 -15.40 -13.70 3.22
C GLU A 24 -14.26 -12.85 3.79
N ARG A 25 -14.50 -11.55 4.02
CA ARG A 25 -13.57 -10.74 4.81
C ARG A 25 -14.26 -10.09 6.01
N SER A 26 -13.55 -10.25 7.13
CA SER A 26 -13.97 -10.11 8.51
C SER A 26 -13.57 -8.74 9.08
N ASP A 27 -13.57 -7.70 8.27
CA ASP A 27 -12.97 -6.40 8.58
C ASP A 27 -13.99 -5.27 8.82
N GLY A 28 -15.29 -5.56 8.82
CA GLY A 28 -16.30 -4.64 9.36
C GLY A 28 -16.43 -3.32 8.62
N GLY A 29 -16.20 -3.30 7.30
CA GLY A 29 -16.46 -2.14 6.45
C GLY A 29 -17.96 -1.85 6.31
N LEU A 30 -18.33 -0.58 6.47
CA LEU A 30 -19.68 -0.10 6.27
C LEU A 30 -20.09 -0.31 4.78
N ASP A 31 -21.32 -0.80 4.59
CA ASP A 31 -22.13 -0.62 3.38
C ASP A 31 -21.54 -0.87 1.98
N GLY A 32 -20.57 -1.78 1.84
CA GLY A 32 -20.26 -2.45 0.56
C GLY A 32 -19.36 -1.68 -0.39
N VAL A 33 -18.59 -0.71 0.11
CA VAL A 33 -17.51 -0.07 -0.65
C VAL A 33 -16.23 -0.86 -0.38
N ASP A 34 -15.77 -1.66 -1.36
CA ASP A 34 -14.42 -2.21 -1.33
C ASP A 34 -13.44 -1.05 -1.54
N LEU A 35 -12.98 -0.45 -0.44
CA LEU A 35 -12.04 0.68 -0.47
C LEU A 35 -10.63 0.27 -0.95
N GLY A 36 -10.45 -1.00 -1.32
CA GLY A 36 -9.16 -1.54 -1.71
C GLY A 36 -8.25 -1.68 -0.50
N GLU A 37 -7.52 -2.78 -0.46
CA GLU A 37 -6.46 -2.96 0.52
C GLU A 37 -5.26 -2.07 0.16
N ASN A 38 -4.69 -1.37 1.15
CA ASN A 38 -3.46 -0.62 0.95
C ASN A 38 -2.27 -1.60 0.82
N ILE A 39 -1.93 -1.97 -0.42
CA ILE A 39 -0.81 -2.88 -0.72
C ILE A 39 0.58 -2.29 -0.45
N ALA A 40 0.69 -0.99 -0.20
CA ALA A 40 1.97 -0.33 0.09
C ALA A 40 2.35 -0.44 1.58
N LEU A 41 1.38 -0.67 2.47
CA LEU A 41 1.57 -0.66 3.93
C LEU A 41 2.68 -1.64 4.37
N GLY A 42 3.68 -1.12 5.09
CA GLY A 42 4.82 -1.90 5.58
C GLY A 42 5.80 -2.35 4.48
N GLY A 43 5.64 -1.85 3.25
CA GLY A 43 6.56 -2.12 2.15
C GLY A 43 7.95 -1.50 2.33
N ILE A 44 8.84 -1.80 1.38
CA ILE A 44 10.18 -1.19 1.32
C ILE A 44 10.10 0.03 0.41
N ALA A 45 10.31 1.22 0.98
CA ALA A 45 10.37 2.48 0.25
C ALA A 45 11.82 2.98 0.11
N THR A 46 12.14 3.66 -0.98
CA THR A 46 13.42 4.35 -1.20
C THR A 46 13.17 5.84 -1.45
N GLN A 47 14.23 6.64 -1.47
CA GLN A 47 14.17 8.06 -1.84
C GLN A 47 15.54 8.54 -2.31
N SER A 48 15.57 9.68 -3.00
CA SER A 48 16.80 10.23 -3.60
C SER A 48 17.89 10.57 -2.58
N SER A 49 17.50 10.99 -1.38
CA SER A 49 18.36 11.27 -0.23
C SER A 49 17.51 11.35 1.03
N GLU A 50 18.12 11.18 2.21
CA GLU A 50 17.45 11.41 3.50
C GLU A 50 17.91 12.72 4.12
N GLY A 51 16.97 13.54 4.56
CA GLY A 51 17.19 14.75 5.35
C GLY A 51 16.40 14.70 6.66
N TRP A 52 16.95 15.30 7.72
CA TRP A 52 16.30 15.44 9.04
C TRP A 52 15.74 14.13 9.65
N GLY A 53 16.26 12.96 9.27
CA GLY A 53 15.74 11.66 9.71
C GLY A 53 14.38 11.29 9.09
N GLY A 54 14.00 11.93 7.98
CA GLY A 54 12.78 11.67 7.22
C GLY A 54 12.87 10.43 6.35
N ALA A 55 13.07 9.27 6.96
CA ALA A 55 13.23 7.99 6.28
C ALA A 55 12.04 7.68 5.36
N PRO A 56 12.25 7.05 4.18
CA PRO A 56 11.20 6.83 3.19
C PRO A 56 10.11 5.86 3.67
N GLY A 57 10.44 4.95 4.59
CA GLY A 57 9.49 3.99 5.17
C GLY A 57 8.32 4.65 5.91
N ARG A 58 8.45 5.92 6.31
CA ARG A 58 7.36 6.65 6.93
C ARG A 58 6.17 6.91 5.98
N ALA A 59 6.40 6.96 4.66
CA ALA A 59 5.32 7.11 3.68
C ALA A 59 4.41 5.87 3.58
N VAL A 60 4.85 4.74 4.14
CA VAL A 60 4.14 3.45 4.08
C VAL A 60 3.91 2.87 5.49
N ASP A 61 3.96 3.70 6.52
CA ASP A 61 3.79 3.27 7.92
C ASP A 61 2.32 3.18 8.38
N GLY A 62 1.38 3.63 7.53
CA GLY A 62 -0.06 3.64 7.81
C GLY A 62 -0.55 4.83 8.61
N ASN A 63 0.33 5.77 8.97
CA ASN A 63 0.00 7.02 9.62
C ASN A 63 -0.09 8.13 8.56
N THR A 64 -1.20 8.86 8.57
CA THR A 64 -1.50 9.93 7.61
C THR A 64 -1.27 11.33 8.16
N ASP A 65 -0.66 11.43 9.35
CA ASP A 65 -0.30 12.72 9.96
C ASP A 65 0.80 13.42 9.14
N GLY A 66 0.45 14.59 8.60
CA GLY A 66 1.36 15.42 7.82
C GLY A 66 2.24 16.37 8.65
N ILE A 67 2.11 16.36 9.98
CA ILE A 67 2.90 17.22 10.87
C ILE A 67 4.29 16.61 11.05
N TRP A 68 5.34 17.35 10.66
CA TRP A 68 6.73 16.91 10.78
C TRP A 68 7.11 16.39 12.19
N GLY A 69 6.64 17.08 13.23
CA GLY A 69 6.89 16.71 14.63
C GLY A 69 6.29 15.37 15.07
N ALA A 70 5.34 14.81 14.31
CA ALA A 70 4.78 13.49 14.55
C ALA A 70 5.75 12.36 14.14
N GLY A 71 6.81 12.68 13.39
CA GLY A 71 7.86 11.71 13.04
C GLY A 71 7.43 10.67 12.00
N THR A 72 6.39 10.95 11.20
CA THR A 72 5.81 10.07 10.16
C THR A 72 5.88 10.69 8.75
N THR A 73 6.43 11.89 8.59
CA THR A 73 6.65 12.48 7.26
C THR A 73 8.06 12.15 6.73
N THR A 74 8.19 11.88 5.43
CA THR A 74 9.48 11.71 4.73
C THR A 74 10.13 13.06 4.43
N HIS A 75 11.44 13.09 4.21
CA HIS A 75 12.13 14.32 3.82
C HIS A 75 13.43 14.03 3.08
N THR A 76 13.62 14.66 1.92
CA THR A 76 14.87 14.61 1.14
C THR A 76 15.80 15.78 1.50
N ASN A 77 17.10 15.69 1.22
CA ASN A 77 18.08 16.71 1.62
C ASN A 77 18.20 17.88 0.62
N GLY A 78 17.46 17.84 -0.50
CA GLY A 78 17.51 18.87 -1.54
C GLY A 78 17.10 18.34 -2.90
N ALA A 79 17.18 19.20 -3.92
CA ALA A 79 16.78 18.88 -5.29
C ALA A 79 17.96 18.30 -6.13
N PRO A 80 17.68 17.43 -7.12
CA PRO A 80 16.36 16.88 -7.47
C PRO A 80 15.90 15.78 -6.49
N SER A 81 14.62 15.82 -6.14
CA SER A 81 14.00 14.94 -5.13
C SER A 81 13.07 13.92 -5.77
N TRP A 82 13.14 12.67 -5.32
CA TRP A 82 12.17 11.61 -5.62
C TRP A 82 12.07 10.65 -4.42
N TRP A 83 10.97 9.90 -4.36
CA TRP A 83 10.68 8.81 -3.42
C TRP A 83 10.10 7.67 -4.24
#